data_AF-H0QGT9-F1
#
_entry.id   AF-H0QGT9-F1
#
_cell.length_a   1.000
_cell.length_b   1.000
_cell.length_c   1.000
_cell.angle_alpha   90.00
_cell.angle_beta   90.00
_cell.angle_gamma   90.00
#
_symmetry.space_group_name_H-M   'P 1'
#
loop_
_entity.id
_entity.type
_entity.pdbx_description
1 polymer ?
#
loop_
_entity_poly.entity_id
_entity_poly.type
_entity_poly.pdbx_seq_one_letter_code
_entity_poly.pdbx_strand_id
1 'polypeptide(L)'
;MMLLDEPFAGVDKRSEATITRLLRELATDGCTILISTHDLHALPQLCDEAVLLMRKVLMHGAPEVVLQPENLAMAFGLDVLNRNGDPNHGPGAGQRNGQRNDETGS
;
A
#
# COMPACT_ATOMS: atom_id res chain seq x y z
N MET A 1 15.61 13.66 18.55
CA MET A 1 14.93 13.07 17.38
C MET A 1 15.87 12.09 16.72
N MET A 2 15.45 10.85 16.54
CA MET A 2 16.23 9.78 15.90
C MET A 2 15.47 9.28 14.66
N LEU A 3 16.20 8.99 13.59
CA LEU A 3 15.66 8.36 12.38
C LEU A 3 16.39 7.04 12.16
N LEU A 4 15.65 5.95 12.03
CA LEU A 4 16.18 4.62 11.77
C LEU A 4 15.62 4.13 10.43
N ASP A 5 16.52 3.83 9.49
CA ASP A 5 16.16 3.25 8.21
C ASP A 5 16.45 1.74 8.24
N GLU A 6 15.39 0.94 8.19
CA GLU A 6 15.42 -0.52 8.31
C GLU A 6 16.30 -1.09 9.45
N PRO A 7 16.09 -0.68 10.73
CA PRO A 7 16.94 -1.12 11.84
C PRO A 7 16.83 -2.61 12.17
N PHE A 8 15.83 -3.30 11.61
CA PHE A 8 15.58 -4.73 11.83
C PHE A 8 16.12 -5.61 10.70
N ALA A 9 16.71 -5.02 9.64
CA ALA A 9 17.26 -5.78 8.54
C ALA A 9 18.42 -6.67 9.02
N GLY A 10 18.24 -7.99 8.91
CA GLY A 10 19.25 -8.98 9.31
C GLY A 10 19.34 -9.24 10.82
N VAL A 11 18.40 -8.73 11.62
CA VAL A 11 18.32 -8.95 13.07
C VAL A 11 17.35 -10.10 13.36
N ASP A 12 17.67 -10.95 14.34
CA ASP A 12 16.77 -12.03 14.78
C ASP A 12 15.62 -11.49 15.66
N LYS A 13 14.51 -12.23 15.73
CA LYS A 13 13.30 -11.81 16.48
C LYS A 13 13.54 -11.49 17.96
N ARG A 14 14.53 -12.12 18.61
CA ARG A 14 14.85 -11.86 20.03
C ARG A 14 15.59 -10.54 20.17
N SER A 15 16.55 -10.30 19.28
CA SER A 15 17.29 -9.04 19.23
C SER A 15 16.38 -7.87 18.84
N GLU A 16 15.45 -8.08 17.89
CA GLU A 16 14.41 -7.12 17.53
C GLU A 16 13.57 -6.68 18.73
N ALA A 17 13.04 -7.63 19.51
CA ALA A 17 12.28 -7.31 20.73
C ALA A 17 13.10 -6.48 21.74
N THR A 18 14.41 -6.74 21.82
CA THR A 18 15.31 -6.00 22.70
C THR A 18 15.52 -4.57 22.20
N ILE A 19 15.79 -4.40 20.91
CA ILE A 19 15.93 -3.09 20.26
C ILE A 19 14.65 -2.28 20.40
N THR A 20 13.49 -2.88 20.10
CA THR A 20 12.18 -2.25 20.25
C THR A 20 11.93 -1.76 21.68
N ARG A 21 12.29 -2.55 22.70
CA ARG A 21 12.18 -2.12 24.10
C ARG A 21 13.04 -0.90 24.39
N LEU A 22 14.30 -0.89 23.94
CA LEU A 22 15.21 0.24 24.13
C LEU A 22 14.72 1.49 23.40
N LEU A 23 14.21 1.35 22.18
CA LEU A 23 13.62 2.47 21.42
C LEU A 23 12.39 3.02 22.14
N ARG A 24 11.52 2.17 22.69
CA ARG A 24 10.37 2.60 23.49
C ARG A 24 10.77 3.35 24.77
N GLU A 25 11.80 2.87 25.48
CA GLU A 25 12.34 3.56 26.66
C GLU A 25 12.85 4.97 26.28
N LEU A 26 13.66 5.08 25.22
CA LEU A 26 14.15 6.36 24.71
C LEU A 26 13.00 7.29 24.26
N ALA A 27 11.96 6.73 23.65
CA ALA A 27 10.78 7.50 23.26
C ALA A 27 10.02 8.06 24.46
N THR A 28 9.91 7.26 25.52
CA THR A 28 9.27 7.65 26.79
C THR A 28 10.05 8.75 27.50
N ASP A 29 11.38 8.77 27.37
CA ASP A 29 12.25 9.82 27.89
C ASP A 29 12.19 11.14 27.09
N GLY A 30 11.29 11.24 26.10
CA GLY A 30 11.04 12.45 25.31
C GLY A 30 11.78 12.50 23.97
N CYS A 31 12.40 11.40 23.53
CA CYS A 31 13.01 11.34 22.21
C CYS A 31 11.98 10.98 21.13
N THR A 32 11.74 11.87 20.16
CA THR A 32 10.97 11.47 18.97
C THR A 32 11.77 10.47 18.13
N ILE A 33 11.22 9.29 17.86
CA ILE A 33 11.85 8.24 17.04
C ILE A 33 10.99 8.01 15.80
N LEU A 34 11.61 8.09 14.62
CA LEU A 34 11.00 7.76 13.34
C LEU A 34 11.67 6.52 12.77
N ILE A 35 10.88 5.51 12.38
CA ILE A 35 11.40 4.25 11.88
C ILE A 35 10.78 3.97 10.50
N SER A 36 11.64 3.74 9.51
CA SER A 36 11.26 3.23 8.20
C SER A 36 11.41 1.72 8.21
N THR A 37 10.31 1.00 8.02
CA THR A 37 10.29 -0.47 7.89
C THR A 37 9.28 -0.89 6.83
N HIS A 38 9.61 -1.93 6.08
CA HIS A 38 8.69 -2.61 5.18
C HIS A 38 7.95 -3.77 5.87
N ASP A 39 8.34 -4.16 7.09
CA ASP A 39 7.67 -5.20 7.86
C ASP A 39 6.49 -4.64 8.66
N LEU A 40 5.30 -4.86 8.11
CA LEU A 40 4.04 -4.44 8.72
C LEU A 40 3.67 -5.23 9.98
N HIS A 41 4.20 -6.44 10.17
CA HIS A 41 3.87 -7.27 11.34
C HIS A 41 4.55 -6.76 12.62
N ALA A 42 5.68 -6.07 12.48
CA ALA A 42 6.43 -5.51 13.59
C ALA A 42 5.85 -4.16 14.09
N LEU A 43 5.12 -3.44 13.23
CA LEU A 43 4.61 -2.09 13.53
C LEU A 43 3.80 -1.99 14.85
N PRO A 44 2.82 -2.87 15.16
CA PRO A 44 2.03 -2.74 16.38
C PRO A 44 2.85 -2.85 17.67
N GLN A 45 3.97 -3.56 17.62
CA GLN A 45 4.85 -3.76 18.77
C GLN A 45 5.87 -2.62 18.88
N LEU A 46 6.21 -2.05 17.74
CA LEU A 46 7.30 -1.09 17.59
C LEU A 46 6.89 0.36 17.88
N CYS A 47 5.74 0.79 17.37
CA CYS A 47 5.36 2.20 17.37
C CYS A 47 3.92 2.42 17.84
N ASP A 48 3.69 3.58 18.43
CA ASP A 48 2.35 3.99 18.90
C ASP A 48 1.53 4.63 17.78
N GLU A 49 2.21 5.21 16.79
CA GLU A 49 1.63 5.76 15.56
C GLU A 49 2.40 5.25 14.33
N ALA A 50 1.66 5.03 13.25
CA ALA A 50 2.19 4.65 11.95
C ALA A 50 1.75 5.66 10.88
N VAL A 51 2.61 5.87 9.90
CA VAL A 51 2.32 6.73 8.74
C VAL A 51 2.51 5.90 7.48
N LEU A 52 1.50 5.94 6.62
CA LEU A 52 1.45 5.19 5.39
C LEU A 52 1.70 6.15 4.21
N LEU A 53 2.74 5.88 3.44
CA LEU A 53 3.28 6.77 2.41
C LEU A 53 3.28 6.10 1.03
N MET A 54 2.64 6.74 0.05
CA MET A 54 2.71 6.37 -1.37
C MET A 54 2.78 7.64 -2.22
N ARG A 55 3.98 8.18 -2.46
CA ARG A 55 4.24 9.50 -3.11
C ARG A 55 3.61 10.72 -2.39
N LYS A 56 2.63 10.49 -1.53
CA LYS A 56 1.94 11.38 -0.60
C LYS A 56 1.63 10.60 0.68
N VAL A 57 1.34 11.31 1.77
CA VAL A 57 0.79 10.70 2.98
C VAL A 57 -0.61 10.20 2.65
N LEU A 58 -0.82 8.88 2.75
CA LEU A 58 -2.12 8.26 2.56
C LEU A 58 -2.91 8.22 3.87
N MET A 59 -2.23 7.84 4.96
CA MET A 59 -2.86 7.59 6.27
C MET A 59 -1.86 7.88 7.39
N HIS A 60 -2.36 8.34 8.53
CA HIS A 60 -1.61 8.49 9.77
C HIS A 60 -2.55 8.16 10.93
N GLY A 61 -2.10 7.30 11.85
CA GLY A 61 -2.81 6.99 13.08
C GLY A 61 -2.20 5.79 13.80
N ALA A 62 -2.97 5.17 14.70
CA ALA A 62 -2.54 3.94 15.37
C ALA A 62 -2.26 2.82 14.34
N PRO A 63 -1.26 1.95 14.58
CA PRO A 63 -0.94 0.84 13.68
C PRO A 63 -2.16 -0.03 13.33
N GLU A 64 -3.06 -0.25 14.28
CA GLU A 64 -4.30 -1.02 14.09
C GLU A 64 -5.23 -0.44 13.02
N VAL A 65 -5.27 0.88 12.90
CA VAL A 65 -6.08 1.60 11.91
C VAL A 65 -5.34 1.64 10.58
N VAL A 66 -4.03 1.93 10.63
CA VAL A 66 -3.19 2.07 9.43
C VAL A 66 -3.01 0.74 8.70
N LEU A 67 -2.92 -0.37 9.43
CA LEU A 67 -2.76 -1.71 8.89
C LEU A 67 -4.06 -2.36 8.39
N GLN A 68 -5.18 -1.63 8.36
CA GLN A 68 -6.42 -2.16 7.82
C GLN A 68 -6.23 -2.56 6.34
N PRO A 69 -6.83 -3.69 5.89
CA PRO A 69 -6.62 -4.22 4.55
C PRO A 69 -6.88 -3.22 3.44
N GLU A 70 -7.89 -2.36 3.62
CA GLU A 70 -8.27 -1.30 2.69
C GLU A 70 -7.16 -0.25 2.52
N ASN A 71 -6.53 0.14 3.64
CA ASN A 71 -5.43 1.11 3.67
C ASN A 71 -4.16 0.52 3.06
N LEU A 72 -3.87 -0.75 3.35
CA LEU A 72 -2.76 -1.47 2.73
C LEU A 72 -2.96 -1.63 1.23
N ALA A 73 -4.17 -1.99 0.77
CA ALA A 73 -4.46 -2.14 -0.65
C ALA A 73 -4.25 -0.82 -1.42
N MET A 74 -4.70 0.30 -0.85
CA MET A 74 -4.44 1.64 -1.39
C MET A 74 -2.94 1.97 -1.46
N ALA A 75 -2.15 1.48 -0.51
CA ALA A 75 -0.74 1.82 -0.39
C ALA A 75 0.24 0.93 -1.17
N PHE A 76 -0.12 -0.32 -1.41
CA PHE A 76 0.65 -1.22 -2.28
C PHE A 76 0.24 -1.10 -3.74
N GLY A 77 -0.77 -0.28 -4.04
CA GLY A 77 -1.33 -0.19 -5.40
C GLY A 77 -1.94 -1.53 -5.83
N LEU A 78 -2.30 -2.38 -4.86
CA LEU A 78 -3.11 -3.57 -5.10
C LEU A 78 -4.51 -3.07 -5.40
N ASP A 79 -4.72 -2.90 -6.69
CA ASP A 79 -5.80 -2.26 -7.40
C ASP A 79 -7.19 -2.40 -6.73
N VAL A 80 -7.50 -1.51 -5.78
CA VAL A 80 -8.90 -1.18 -5.42
C VAL A 80 -9.52 -0.28 -6.51
N LEU A 81 -8.71 0.21 -7.46
CA LEU A 81 -9.14 1.03 -8.59
C LEU A 81 -9.64 0.20 -9.79
N ASN A 82 -9.58 -1.14 -9.76
CA ASN A 82 -10.15 -1.99 -10.82
C ASN A 82 -11.54 -2.55 -10.55
N ARG A 83 -12.31 -1.93 -9.65
CA ARG A 83 -13.73 -2.27 -9.44
C ARG A 83 -14.73 -1.28 -10.03
N ASN A 84 -14.28 -0.30 -10.80
CA ASN A 84 -15.16 0.55 -11.59
C ASN A 84 -14.73 0.46 -13.06
N GLY A 85 -15.60 -0.15 -13.86
CA GLY A 85 -15.31 -0.60 -15.21
C GLY A 85 -14.73 0.46 -16.14
N ASP A 86 -13.81 -0.01 -16.98
CA ASP A 86 -13.43 0.67 -18.20
C ASP A 86 -14.33 0.15 -19.34
N PRO A 87 -15.38 0.88 -19.78
CA PRO A 87 -16.18 0.52 -20.93
C PRO A 87 -15.49 0.85 -22.28
N ASN A 88 -14.24 1.34 -22.28
CA ASN A 88 -13.63 1.91 -23.48
C ASN A 88 -12.53 1.06 -24.13
N HIS A 89 -12.52 -0.26 -23.91
CA HIS A 89 -11.85 -1.19 -24.82
C HIS A 89 -12.85 -1.70 -25.87
N GLY A 90 -13.16 -0.84 -26.83
CA GLY A 90 -14.00 -1.19 -27.98
C GLY A 90 -13.34 -2.27 -28.86
N PRO A 91 -14.09 -3.25 -29.39
CA PRO A 91 -13.56 -4.18 -30.37
C PRO A 91 -13.51 -3.46 -31.73
N GLY A 92 -12.40 -2.79 -32.01
CA GLY A 92 -12.14 -2.13 -33.29
C GLY A 92 -11.21 -2.94 -34.17
N ALA A 93 -11.74 -3.90 -34.95
CA ALA A 93 -11.23 -4.24 -36.28
C ALA A 93 -12.08 -5.34 -36.94
N GLY A 94 -12.72 -5.01 -38.07
CA GLY A 94 -13.06 -6.05 -39.06
C GLY A 94 -14.43 -6.03 -39.74
N GLN A 95 -15.07 -4.89 -39.99
CA GLN A 95 -16.11 -4.84 -41.04
C GLN A 95 -15.42 -4.84 -42.43
N ARG A 96 -15.28 -6.04 -42.99
CA ARG A 96 -15.15 -6.35 -44.43
C ARG A 96 -16.08 -7.56 -44.63
N ASN A 97 -16.94 -7.70 -45.62
CA ASN A 97 -17.18 -6.99 -46.86
C ASN A 97 -18.63 -7.31 -47.27
N GLY A 98 -19.28 -6.43 -48.04
CA GLY A 98 -20.71 -6.47 -48.35
C GLY A 98 -21.20 -7.72 -49.09
N GLN A 99 -22.26 -8.32 -48.56
CA GLN A 99 -23.27 -9.02 -49.34
C GLN A 99 -24.41 -8.02 -49.61
N ARG A 100 -24.56 -7.62 -50.87
CA ARG A 100 -25.84 -7.15 -51.41
C ARG A 100 -26.13 -8.00 -52.64
N ASN A 101 -26.89 -9.06 -52.39
CA ASN A 101 -27.63 -9.74 -53.44
C ASN A 101 -28.98 -9.03 -53.60
N ASP A 102 -29.24 -8.69 -54.86
CA ASP A 102 -30.49 -8.93 -55.58
C ASP A 102 -31.78 -8.13 -55.28
N GLU A 103 -32.27 -7.57 -56.40
CA GLU A 103 -33.68 -7.46 -56.81
C GLU A 103 -34.55 -6.31 -56.23
N THR A 104 -34.99 -5.39 -57.10
CA THR A 104 -36.36 -5.35 -57.69
C THR A 104 -36.72 -3.96 -58.25
N GLY A 105 -37.06 -3.89 -59.54
CA GLY A 105 -38.25 -3.19 -60.06
C GLY A 105 -38.25 -1.66 -60.26
N SER A 106 -38.00 -1.20 -61.49
CA SER A 106 -38.97 -0.57 -62.42
C SER A 106 -38.26 0.14 -63.57
#